data_AF-A0A7G8PV47-F1
#
_entry.id   AF-A0A7G8PV47-F1
#
_cell.length_a   1.000
_cell.length_b   1.000
_cell.length_c   1.000
_cell.angle_alpha   90.00
_cell.angle_beta   90.00
_cell.angle_gamma   90.00
#
_symmetry.space_group_name_H-M   'P 1'
#
loop_
_entity.id
_entity.type
_entity.pdbx_description
1 polymer ?
#
loop_
_entity_poly.entity_id
_entity_poly.type
_entity_poly.pdbx_seq_one_letter_code
_entity_poly.pdbx_strand_id
1 'polypeptide(L)'
;MRHLAPLLLMFLIGITSYSQVGINTTEPSTTLDVNGDVRIRGLRSNANEIVAKKIVGVDDFGNFVEVEVDENLILENNRIRAINRREKIGDIPVLGLPIIDDLELIILPGEPNEDKSVIRITSLLGDAFISGIKAGEDGQTIWLYPVSGDINFLPNSLLSIFGNRIEANDNMVVKRYHMVKLMYDGTRQKWIIMQNAN
;
A
#
# COMPACT_ATOMS: atom_id res chain seq x y z
N MET A 1 12.03 23.69 -72.78
CA MET A 1 11.18 23.14 -71.69
C MET A 1 11.64 21.78 -71.15
N ARG A 2 12.47 20.99 -71.86
CA ARG A 2 12.94 19.65 -71.40
C ARG A 2 13.87 19.64 -70.17
N HIS A 3 14.50 20.76 -69.82
CA HIS A 3 15.42 20.85 -68.66
C HIS A 3 14.80 21.47 -67.40
N LEU A 4 13.53 21.93 -67.47
CA LEU A 4 12.82 22.46 -66.30
C LEU A 4 12.18 21.37 -65.44
N ALA A 5 11.78 20.25 -66.04
CA ALA A 5 11.20 19.11 -65.33
C ALA A 5 12.12 18.50 -64.24
N PRO A 6 13.42 18.26 -64.48
CA PRO A 6 14.30 17.75 -63.42
C PRO A 6 14.57 18.78 -62.32
N LEU A 7 14.59 20.08 -62.65
CA LEU A 7 14.77 21.15 -61.67
C LEU A 7 13.54 21.30 -60.75
N LEU A 8 12.34 21.19 -61.32
CA LEU A 8 11.09 21.18 -60.60
C LEU A 8 10.97 19.94 -59.70
N LEU A 9 11.39 18.77 -60.19
CA LEU A 9 11.43 17.53 -59.40
C LEU A 9 12.39 17.65 -58.22
N MET A 10 13.55 18.28 -58.41
CA MET A 10 14.53 18.52 -57.34
C MET A 10 14.04 19.54 -56.29
N PHE A 11 13.19 20.48 -56.69
CA PHE A 11 12.52 21.44 -55.79
C PHE A 11 11.32 20.84 -55.04
N LEU A 12 10.67 19.81 -55.61
CA LEU A 12 9.61 19.03 -54.96
C LEU A 12 10.12 18.00 -53.95
N ILE A 13 11.43 17.71 -53.93
CA ILE A 13 12.11 17.07 -52.80
C ILE A 13 12.31 18.17 -51.74
N GLY A 14 11.19 18.73 -51.27
CA GLY A 14 11.16 19.56 -50.09
C GLY A 14 11.65 18.70 -48.93
N ILE A 15 12.89 18.93 -48.53
CA ILE A 15 13.50 18.43 -47.31
C ILE A 15 12.50 18.58 -46.17
N THR A 16 11.87 17.47 -45.78
CA THR A 16 11.20 17.34 -44.48
C THR A 16 12.31 17.23 -43.45
N SER A 17 12.99 18.35 -43.19
CA SER A 17 13.97 18.42 -42.11
C SER A 17 13.18 18.42 -40.80
N TYR A 18 12.96 17.22 -40.26
CA TYR A 18 12.54 17.07 -38.87
C TYR A 18 13.57 17.80 -38.01
N SER A 19 13.11 18.69 -37.12
CA SER A 19 13.98 19.44 -36.19
C SER A 19 14.44 18.55 -35.02
N GLN A 20 14.86 17.33 -35.32
CA GLN A 20 15.35 16.37 -34.33
C GLN A 20 16.80 16.70 -33.98
N VAL A 21 17.11 16.63 -32.68
CA VAL A 21 18.46 16.80 -32.15
C VAL A 21 18.97 15.43 -31.73
N GLY A 22 19.89 14.87 -32.53
CA GLY A 22 20.66 13.68 -32.16
C GLY A 22 21.96 14.07 -31.49
N ILE A 23 22.24 13.54 -30.30
CA ILE A 23 23.54 13.64 -29.64
C ILE A 23 24.16 12.25 -29.62
N ASN A 24 25.32 12.11 -30.28
CA ASN A 24 26.04 10.83 -30.41
C ASN A 24 25.23 9.73 -31.15
N THR A 25 24.28 10.13 -32.00
CA THR A 25 23.52 9.25 -32.90
C THR A 25 23.28 9.97 -34.24
N THR A 26 23.29 9.23 -35.35
CA THR A 26 22.99 9.75 -36.70
C THR A 26 21.55 9.46 -37.13
N GLU A 27 20.83 8.64 -36.38
CA GLU A 27 19.44 8.25 -36.64
C GLU A 27 18.61 8.46 -35.36
N PRO A 28 18.21 9.70 -35.03
CA PRO A 28 17.40 9.98 -33.85
C PRO A 28 16.04 9.30 -33.96
N SER A 29 15.66 8.55 -32.92
CA SER A 29 14.35 7.88 -32.84
C SER A 29 13.24 8.79 -32.29
N THR A 30 13.61 9.92 -31.69
CA THR A 30 12.71 10.92 -31.09
C THR A 30 13.25 12.34 -31.28
N THR A 31 12.49 13.37 -30.88
CA THR A 31 12.83 14.80 -31.08
C THR A 31 14.18 15.19 -30.45
N LEU A 32 14.53 14.60 -29.30
CA LEU A 32 15.84 14.71 -28.67
C LEU A 32 16.31 13.31 -28.29
N ASP A 33 17.28 12.78 -29.02
CA ASP A 33 17.83 11.44 -28.80
C ASP A 33 19.30 11.57 -28.38
N VAL A 34 19.63 11.03 -27.21
CA VAL A 34 20.98 11.09 -26.63
C VAL A 34 21.47 9.68 -26.39
N ASN A 35 22.45 9.25 -27.18
CA ASN A 35 23.16 8.01 -26.96
C ASN A 35 24.30 8.23 -25.94
N GLY A 36 23.93 8.34 -24.66
CA GLY A 36 24.83 8.60 -23.53
C GLY A 36 24.13 9.22 -22.32
N ASP A 37 24.89 9.88 -21.46
CA ASP A 37 24.37 10.49 -20.24
C ASP A 37 23.69 11.84 -20.50
N VAL A 38 22.53 12.06 -19.88
CA VAL A 38 21.84 13.36 -19.85
C VAL A 38 21.99 13.99 -18.46
N ARG A 39 22.56 15.20 -18.40
CA ARG A 39 22.63 16.00 -17.16
C ARG A 39 21.83 17.29 -17.28
N ILE A 40 20.74 17.39 -16.51
CA ILE A 40 19.94 18.61 -16.40
C ILE A 40 20.44 19.45 -15.21
N ARG A 41 20.73 20.73 -15.45
CA ARG A 41 21.15 21.70 -14.41
C ARG A 41 20.03 22.71 -14.19
N GLY A 42 19.93 23.28 -12.97
CA GLY A 42 18.96 24.33 -12.67
C GLY A 42 17.62 23.86 -12.07
N LEU A 43 17.44 22.57 -11.81
CA LEU A 43 16.22 22.01 -11.20
C LEU A 43 16.10 22.21 -9.67
N ARG A 44 16.93 23.06 -9.07
CA ARG A 44 16.93 23.28 -7.62
C ARG A 44 15.79 24.23 -7.25
N SER A 45 14.83 23.75 -6.45
CA SER A 45 13.78 24.60 -5.86
C SER A 45 14.28 25.23 -4.55
N ASN A 46 14.04 26.53 -4.36
CA ASN A 46 14.36 27.26 -3.13
C ASN A 46 13.25 27.16 -2.06
N ALA A 47 12.33 26.20 -2.18
CA ALA A 47 11.23 26.04 -1.22
C ALA A 47 11.68 25.29 0.04
N ASN A 48 11.17 25.71 1.20
CA ASN A 48 11.47 25.11 2.52
C ASN A 48 10.89 23.70 2.71
N GLU A 49 10.10 23.20 1.75
CA GLU A 49 9.53 21.86 1.77
C GLU A 49 9.73 21.21 0.40
N ILE A 50 10.60 20.19 0.34
CA ILE A 50 10.82 19.40 -0.86
C ILE A 50 9.87 18.22 -0.80
N VAL A 51 8.64 18.41 -1.30
CA VAL A 51 7.74 17.31 -1.59
C VAL A 51 8.02 16.86 -3.01
N ALA A 52 8.55 15.66 -3.18
CA ALA A 52 8.65 15.04 -4.49
C ALA A 52 7.23 14.82 -5.04
N LYS A 53 6.87 15.53 -6.12
CA LYS A 53 5.55 15.41 -6.73
C LYS A 53 5.48 14.27 -7.75
N LYS A 54 6.62 13.89 -8.35
CA LYS A 54 6.71 12.97 -9.48
C LYS A 54 8.08 12.29 -9.50
N ILE A 55 8.13 11.05 -9.95
CA ILE A 55 9.36 10.35 -10.33
C ILE A 55 9.42 10.31 -11.86
N VAL A 56 10.62 10.35 -12.43
CA VAL A 56 10.82 10.11 -13.87
C VAL A 56 11.42 8.72 -14.03
N GLY A 57 10.72 7.87 -14.77
CA GLY A 57 11.17 6.53 -15.16
C GLY A 57 11.69 6.53 -16.60
N VAL A 58 12.24 5.39 -17.01
CA VAL A 58 12.60 5.11 -18.40
C VAL A 58 11.74 3.92 -18.84
N ASP A 59 11.02 4.06 -19.95
CA ASP A 59 10.24 2.95 -20.53
C ASP A 59 11.12 1.97 -21.32
N ASP A 60 10.52 0.89 -21.82
CA ASP A 60 11.22 -0.15 -22.59
C ASP A 60 11.87 0.38 -23.89
N PHE A 61 11.49 1.58 -24.33
CA PHE A 61 12.02 2.25 -25.52
C PHE A 61 13.05 3.34 -25.17
N GLY A 62 13.39 3.51 -23.89
CA GLY A 62 14.37 4.51 -23.47
C GLY A 62 13.79 5.92 -23.29
N ASN A 63 12.48 6.12 -23.39
CA ASN A 63 11.87 7.44 -23.19
C ASN A 63 11.74 7.76 -21.70
N PHE A 64 11.96 9.02 -21.34
CA PHE A 64 11.61 9.52 -20.02
C PHE A 64 10.08 9.59 -19.89
N VAL A 65 9.53 8.80 -18.97
CA VAL A 65 8.09 8.76 -18.68
C VAL A 65 7.82 9.28 -17.27
N GLU A 66 6.67 9.94 -17.13
CA GLU A 66 6.18 10.31 -15.81
C GLU A 66 5.77 9.05 -15.06
N VAL A 67 6.25 8.90 -13.83
CA VAL A 67 5.81 7.87 -12.89
C VAL A 67 4.97 8.57 -11.84
N GLU A 68 3.68 8.24 -11.82
CA GLU A 68 2.77 8.64 -10.77
C GLU A 68 3.24 8.02 -9.44
N VAL A 69 3.38 8.88 -8.43
CA VAL A 69 3.86 8.49 -7.11
C VAL A 69 2.67 8.57 -6.17
N ASP A 70 2.31 7.43 -5.58
CA ASP A 70 1.23 7.35 -4.58
C ASP A 70 1.67 8.01 -3.25
N GLU A 71 0.71 8.30 -2.37
CA GLU A 71 0.86 9.12 -1.15
C GLU A 71 1.91 8.58 -0.15
N ASN A 72 2.30 7.31 -0.29
CA ASN A 72 3.15 6.61 0.67
C ASN A 72 4.63 6.58 0.29
N LEU A 73 5.09 7.26 -0.76
CA LEU A 73 6.50 7.26 -1.16
C LEU A 73 7.13 8.64 -0.96
N ILE A 74 8.30 8.70 -0.31
CA ILE A 74 9.12 9.91 -0.17
C ILE A 74 10.48 9.69 -0.80
N LEU A 75 10.95 10.68 -1.55
CA LEU A 75 12.30 10.76 -2.10
C LEU A 75 13.18 11.60 -1.16
N GLU A 76 14.08 10.97 -0.42
CA GLU A 76 15.03 11.64 0.47
C GLU A 76 16.45 11.12 0.16
N ASN A 77 17.44 12.02 0.03
CA ASN A 77 18.83 11.64 -0.28
C ASN A 77 18.97 10.73 -1.52
N ASN A 78 18.22 11.01 -2.58
CA ASN A 78 18.14 10.20 -3.81
C ASN A 78 17.66 8.75 -3.60
N ARG A 79 16.93 8.48 -2.50
CA ARG A 79 16.30 7.18 -2.24
C ARG A 79 14.80 7.35 -2.09
N ILE A 80 14.05 6.52 -2.80
CA ILE A 80 12.63 6.35 -2.57
C ILE A 80 12.47 5.44 -1.37
N ARG A 81 11.73 5.88 -0.35
CA ARG A 81 11.29 5.03 0.76
C ARG A 81 9.79 5.12 0.89
N ALA A 82 9.18 4.03 1.34
CA ALA A 82 7.81 4.12 1.82
C ALA A 82 7.79 4.91 3.14
N ILE A 83 6.89 5.88 3.27
CA ILE A 83 6.50 6.41 4.57
C ILE A 83 5.69 5.30 5.24
N ASN A 84 6.17 4.77 6.36
CA ASN A 84 5.38 3.85 7.16
C ASN A 84 4.03 4.50 7.47
N ARG A 85 2.95 3.89 6.99
CA ARG A 85 1.60 4.35 7.25
C ARG A 85 1.42 4.38 8.77
N ARG A 86 0.99 5.52 9.32
CA ARG A 86 0.54 5.56 10.71
C ARG A 86 -0.64 4.59 10.82
N GLU A 87 -0.58 3.68 11.79
CA GLU A 87 -1.67 2.75 12.02
C GLU A 87 -2.94 3.53 12.34
N LYS A 88 -4.03 3.20 11.65
CA LYS A 88 -5.34 3.84 11.88
C LYS A 88 -6.07 3.02 12.94
N ILE A 89 -6.49 3.69 14.01
CA ILE A 89 -7.18 3.05 15.13
C ILE A 89 -8.69 3.21 14.95
N GLY A 90 -9.40 2.09 15.01
CA GLY A 90 -10.85 1.97 15.07
C GLY A 90 -11.33 1.55 16.46
N ASP A 91 -12.63 1.65 16.67
CA ASP A 91 -13.32 1.23 17.89
C ASP A 91 -14.46 0.29 17.51
N ILE A 92 -14.85 -0.58 18.45
CA ILE A 92 -16.08 -1.38 18.37
C ILE A 92 -17.01 -1.00 19.53
N PRO A 93 -18.30 -1.38 19.48
CA PRO A 93 -19.18 -1.25 20.64
C PRO A 93 -18.58 -1.88 21.90
N VAL A 94 -18.84 -1.25 23.05
CA VAL A 94 -18.36 -1.76 24.35
C VAL A 94 -18.93 -3.15 24.60
N LEU A 95 -18.05 -4.10 24.92
CA LEU A 95 -18.41 -5.47 25.25
C LEU A 95 -19.12 -5.49 26.60
N GLY A 96 -20.40 -5.87 26.59
CA GLY A 96 -21.23 -5.97 27.80
C GLY A 96 -21.23 -7.37 28.43
N LEU A 97 -20.65 -8.36 27.76
CA LEU A 97 -20.60 -9.75 28.21
C LEU A 97 -19.16 -10.18 28.50
N PRO A 98 -18.95 -11.08 29.47
CA PRO A 98 -17.60 -11.56 29.81
C PRO A 98 -17.04 -12.52 28.76
N ILE A 99 -17.89 -13.26 28.05
CA ILE A 99 -17.52 -14.16 26.95
C ILE A 99 -18.19 -13.66 25.69
N ILE A 100 -17.40 -13.49 24.64
CA ILE A 100 -17.85 -13.05 23.32
C ILE A 100 -17.48 -14.12 22.29
N ASP A 101 -18.51 -14.70 21.71
CA ASP A 101 -18.42 -15.47 20.48
C ASP A 101 -18.51 -14.56 19.26
N ASP A 102 -17.79 -14.95 18.20
CA ASP A 102 -17.98 -14.41 16.85
C ASP A 102 -17.89 -12.87 16.78
N LEU A 103 -16.96 -12.30 17.55
CA LEU A 103 -16.81 -10.85 17.72
C LEU A 103 -16.76 -10.12 16.37
N GLU A 104 -17.66 -9.16 16.17
CA GLU A 104 -17.66 -8.32 14.99
C GLU A 104 -16.68 -7.14 15.15
N LEU A 105 -15.66 -7.11 14.30
CA LEU A 105 -14.70 -6.00 14.26
C LEU A 105 -15.13 -4.87 13.31
N ILE A 106 -16.19 -5.10 12.54
CA ILE A 106 -16.76 -4.18 11.54
C ILE A 106 -15.72 -3.67 10.52
N ILE A 107 -14.93 -4.59 9.95
CA ILE A 107 -13.75 -4.36 9.09
C ILE A 107 -13.93 -4.73 7.60
N LEU A 108 -15.11 -5.21 7.19
CA LEU A 108 -15.40 -5.57 5.80
C LEU A 108 -15.70 -4.33 4.95
N PRO A 109 -15.71 -4.43 3.60
CA PRO A 109 -15.97 -3.30 2.73
C PRO A 109 -17.30 -2.60 3.06
N GLY A 110 -17.23 -1.28 3.27
CA GLY A 110 -18.36 -0.42 3.68
C GLY A 110 -18.61 -0.37 5.18
N GLU A 111 -17.87 -1.13 6.00
CA GLU A 111 -18.00 -1.10 7.46
C GLU A 111 -17.10 -0.02 8.10
N PRO A 112 -17.45 0.51 9.31
CA PRO A 112 -16.74 1.63 9.92
C PRO A 112 -15.23 1.46 10.14
N ASN A 113 -14.75 0.23 10.29
CA ASN A 113 -13.34 -0.08 10.50
C ASN A 113 -12.63 -0.62 9.25
N GLU A 114 -13.21 -0.50 8.04
CA GLU A 114 -12.63 -1.02 6.79
C GLU A 114 -11.20 -0.53 6.52
N ASP A 115 -10.87 0.70 6.93
CA ASP A 115 -9.56 1.32 6.71
C ASP A 115 -8.64 1.28 7.95
N LYS A 116 -9.07 0.59 9.00
CA LYS A 116 -8.38 0.53 10.30
C LYS A 116 -7.52 -0.72 10.37
N SER A 117 -6.34 -0.55 10.96
CA SER A 117 -5.36 -1.62 11.17
C SER A 117 -5.24 -2.02 12.64
N VAL A 118 -5.81 -1.22 13.54
CA VAL A 118 -5.87 -1.46 14.98
C VAL A 118 -7.30 -1.29 15.45
N ILE A 119 -7.84 -2.26 16.18
CA ILE A 119 -9.16 -2.18 16.81
C ILE A 119 -8.99 -2.10 18.31
N ARG A 120 -9.50 -1.01 18.90
CA ARG A 120 -9.58 -0.86 20.34
C ARG A 120 -10.73 -1.69 20.90
N ILE A 121 -10.43 -2.50 21.91
CA ILE A 121 -11.42 -3.35 22.57
C ILE A 121 -11.66 -2.84 23.99
N THR A 122 -12.91 -2.46 24.25
CA THR A 122 -13.38 -2.00 25.56
C THR A 122 -14.44 -2.96 26.09
N SER A 123 -14.25 -3.46 27.30
CA SER A 123 -15.16 -4.32 28.04
C SER A 123 -15.66 -3.59 29.28
N LEU A 124 -16.95 -3.68 29.54
CA LEU A 124 -17.58 -3.08 30.71
C LEU A 124 -17.20 -3.80 32.01
N LEU A 125 -16.87 -5.09 31.94
CA LEU A 125 -16.64 -5.96 33.08
C LEU A 125 -15.16 -6.20 33.40
N GLY A 126 -14.25 -5.48 32.72
CA GLY A 126 -12.81 -5.68 32.82
C GLY A 126 -12.33 -6.72 31.82
N ASP A 127 -11.79 -7.83 32.30
CA ASP A 127 -11.25 -8.89 31.43
C ASP A 127 -12.37 -9.50 30.56
N ALA A 128 -12.03 -9.85 29.33
CA ALA A 128 -12.95 -10.46 28.37
C ALA A 128 -12.37 -11.76 27.81
N PHE A 129 -13.26 -12.70 27.50
CA PHE A 129 -12.95 -13.94 26.82
C PHE A 129 -13.48 -13.89 25.39
N ILE A 130 -12.65 -14.21 24.41
CA ILE A 130 -13.02 -14.19 22.99
C ILE A 130 -12.83 -15.59 22.41
N SER A 131 -13.93 -16.24 22.01
CA SER A 131 -13.88 -17.57 21.39
C SER A 131 -13.72 -17.54 19.87
N GLY A 132 -14.03 -16.40 19.26
CA GLY A 132 -13.88 -16.18 17.84
C GLY A 132 -14.18 -14.75 17.44
N ILE A 133 -13.83 -14.44 16.22
CA ILE A 133 -13.96 -13.14 15.57
C ILE A 133 -14.59 -13.40 14.22
N LYS A 134 -15.60 -12.62 13.84
CA LYS A 134 -16.24 -12.72 12.51
C LYS A 134 -15.19 -12.80 11.41
N ALA A 135 -15.38 -13.73 10.48
CA ALA A 135 -14.46 -13.99 9.38
C ALA A 135 -14.10 -12.69 8.63
N GLY A 136 -12.80 -12.56 8.32
CA GLY A 136 -12.29 -11.49 7.46
C GLY A 136 -12.10 -11.94 6.01
N GLU A 137 -11.42 -11.11 5.23
CA GLU A 137 -10.94 -11.46 3.90
C GLU A 137 -9.60 -12.20 3.96
N ASP A 138 -9.28 -13.06 2.99
CA ASP A 138 -8.04 -13.83 2.98
C ASP A 138 -6.80 -12.92 3.01
N GLY A 139 -5.89 -13.18 3.95
CA GLY A 139 -4.70 -12.36 4.19
C GLY A 139 -4.94 -11.05 4.95
N GLN A 140 -6.18 -10.74 5.33
CA GLN A 140 -6.49 -9.53 6.09
C GLN A 140 -5.83 -9.59 7.48
N THR A 141 -5.01 -8.60 7.80
CA THR A 141 -4.35 -8.50 9.11
C THR A 141 -4.96 -7.38 9.96
N ILE A 142 -5.12 -7.64 11.25
CA ILE A 142 -5.62 -6.65 12.21
C ILE A 142 -4.89 -6.77 13.55
N TRP A 143 -4.65 -5.64 14.20
CA TRP A 143 -4.24 -5.61 15.60
C TRP A 143 -5.42 -5.44 16.52
N LEU A 144 -5.48 -6.21 17.61
CA LEU A 144 -6.42 -5.96 18.70
C LEU A 144 -5.70 -5.28 19.86
N TYR A 145 -6.34 -4.25 20.42
CA TYR A 145 -5.79 -3.40 21.46
C TYR A 145 -6.77 -3.30 22.65
N PRO A 146 -6.71 -4.22 23.63
CA PRO A 146 -7.47 -4.13 24.87
C PRO A 146 -7.10 -2.90 25.71
N VAL A 147 -8.10 -2.10 26.11
CA VAL A 147 -7.86 -0.87 26.91
C VAL A 147 -8.49 -0.87 28.30
N SER A 148 -9.27 -1.89 28.64
CA SER A 148 -10.11 -1.94 29.86
C SER A 148 -9.69 -3.06 30.81
N GLY A 149 -9.49 -4.26 30.28
CA GLY A 149 -8.92 -5.43 30.96
C GLY A 149 -8.12 -6.30 29.99
N ASP A 150 -7.68 -7.47 30.44
CA ASP A 150 -7.00 -8.45 29.60
C ASP A 150 -8.00 -9.12 28.63
N ILE A 151 -7.52 -9.54 27.45
CA ILE A 151 -8.26 -10.42 26.55
C ILE A 151 -7.71 -11.83 26.67
N ASN A 152 -8.58 -12.78 26.95
CA ASN A 152 -8.28 -14.20 26.98
C ASN A 152 -8.89 -14.86 25.74
N PHE A 153 -8.06 -15.29 24.81
CA PHE A 153 -8.56 -16.08 23.69
C PHE A 153 -8.88 -17.49 24.12
N LEU A 154 -9.98 -18.02 23.58
CA LEU A 154 -10.41 -19.41 23.70
C LEU A 154 -10.27 -20.05 22.29
N PRO A 155 -9.05 -20.45 21.89
CA PRO A 155 -8.78 -20.90 20.54
C PRO A 155 -9.56 -22.17 20.22
N ASN A 156 -9.92 -22.34 18.94
CA ASN A 156 -10.65 -23.50 18.45
C ASN A 156 -11.97 -23.82 19.19
N SER A 157 -12.51 -22.88 19.97
CA SER A 157 -13.71 -23.07 20.77
C SER A 157 -14.94 -23.33 19.90
N LEU A 158 -15.79 -24.26 20.34
CA LEU A 158 -17.05 -24.58 19.68
C LEU A 158 -18.15 -23.53 19.92
N LEU A 159 -17.91 -22.55 20.80
CA LEU A 159 -18.81 -21.40 20.99
C LEU A 159 -18.88 -20.52 19.73
N SER A 160 -17.81 -20.54 18.92
CA SER A 160 -17.74 -19.82 17.66
C SER A 160 -17.94 -20.73 16.45
N ILE A 161 -18.56 -20.20 15.40
CA ILE A 161 -18.68 -20.91 14.12
C ILE A 161 -17.30 -21.18 13.53
N PHE A 162 -17.18 -22.22 12.69
CA PHE A 162 -15.89 -22.70 12.19
C PHE A 162 -15.02 -21.58 11.58
N GLY A 163 -15.63 -20.76 10.72
CA GLY A 163 -14.98 -19.63 10.04
C GLY A 163 -14.48 -18.51 10.94
N ASN A 164 -14.98 -18.43 12.18
CA ASN A 164 -14.65 -17.34 13.09
C ASN A 164 -13.62 -17.72 14.15
N ARG A 165 -13.25 -19.00 14.21
CA ARG A 165 -12.37 -19.50 15.26
C ARG A 165 -10.96 -18.94 15.10
N ILE A 166 -10.35 -18.74 16.26
CA ILE A 166 -8.95 -18.37 16.37
C ILE A 166 -8.15 -19.67 16.49
N GLU A 167 -7.18 -19.87 15.61
CA GLU A 167 -6.28 -21.01 15.61
C GLU A 167 -5.12 -20.74 16.58
N ALA A 168 -5.04 -21.56 17.63
CA ALA A 168 -3.87 -21.66 18.49
C ALA A 168 -3.86 -23.04 19.18
N ASN A 169 -2.67 -23.46 19.63
CA ASN A 169 -2.51 -24.71 20.35
C ASN A 169 -2.89 -24.58 21.84
N ASP A 170 -2.70 -23.38 22.41
CA ASP A 170 -2.95 -23.09 23.81
C ASP A 170 -3.72 -21.78 23.96
N ASN A 171 -4.44 -21.63 25.08
CA ASN A 171 -5.08 -20.37 25.44
C ASN A 171 -4.03 -19.24 25.51
N MET A 172 -4.38 -18.08 24.98
CA MET A 172 -3.50 -16.92 24.95
C MET A 172 -4.14 -15.74 25.68
N VAL A 173 -3.34 -15.08 26.51
CA VAL A 173 -3.75 -13.87 27.22
C VAL A 173 -3.01 -12.68 26.62
N VAL A 174 -3.77 -11.68 26.19
CA VAL A 174 -3.25 -10.37 25.77
C VAL A 174 -3.51 -9.41 26.91
N LYS A 175 -2.42 -8.91 27.50
CA LYS A 175 -2.50 -7.99 28.62
C LYS A 175 -3.13 -6.66 28.22
N ARG A 176 -3.81 -6.01 29.16
CA ARG A 176 -4.31 -4.65 28.97
C ARG A 176 -3.18 -3.75 28.47
N TYR A 177 -3.47 -2.98 27.43
CA TYR A 177 -2.55 -2.12 26.68
C TYR A 177 -1.45 -2.82 25.87
N HIS A 178 -1.42 -4.15 25.85
CA HIS A 178 -0.61 -4.90 24.90
C HIS A 178 -1.43 -5.17 23.64
N MET A 179 -0.75 -5.50 22.55
CA MET A 179 -1.40 -5.71 21.26
C MET A 179 -1.03 -7.07 20.68
N VAL A 180 -2.02 -7.68 20.03
CA VAL A 180 -1.88 -8.92 19.28
C VAL A 180 -2.22 -8.67 17.83
N LYS A 181 -1.40 -9.19 16.92
CA LYS A 181 -1.69 -9.18 15.49
C LYS A 181 -2.28 -10.52 15.08
N LEU A 182 -3.42 -10.48 14.40
CA LEU A 182 -4.02 -11.64 13.77
C LEU A 182 -4.07 -11.46 12.24
N MET A 183 -4.09 -12.57 11.52
CA MET A 183 -4.35 -12.63 10.09
C MET A 183 -5.47 -13.63 9.83
N TYR A 184 -6.44 -13.28 9.00
CA TYR A 184 -7.42 -14.26 8.54
C TYR A 184 -6.81 -15.10 7.42
N ASP A 185 -6.78 -16.42 7.62
CA ASP A 185 -6.42 -17.38 6.58
C ASP A 185 -7.70 -17.93 5.97
N GLY A 186 -8.03 -17.49 4.76
CA GLY A 186 -9.23 -17.86 4.03
C GLY A 186 -9.23 -19.30 3.52
N THR A 187 -8.06 -19.92 3.37
CA THR A 187 -7.94 -21.35 3.02
C THR A 187 -8.27 -22.22 4.21
N ARG A 188 -7.79 -21.85 5.40
CA ARG A 188 -8.09 -22.55 6.66
C ARG A 188 -9.42 -22.13 7.27
N GLN A 189 -9.97 -21.01 6.83
CA GLN A 189 -11.15 -20.33 7.38
C GLN A 189 -11.01 -20.04 8.88
N LYS A 190 -9.89 -19.46 9.29
CA LYS A 190 -9.61 -19.16 10.70
C LYS A 190 -8.72 -17.93 10.86
N TRP A 191 -8.82 -17.30 12.02
CA TRP A 191 -7.89 -16.27 12.46
C TRP A 191 -6.61 -16.90 13.02
N ILE A 192 -5.46 -16.53 12.48
CA ILE A 192 -4.14 -16.99 12.91
C ILE A 192 -3.46 -15.88 13.72
N ILE A 193 -2.95 -16.20 14.90
CA ILE A 193 -2.15 -15.27 15.69
C ILE A 193 -0.75 -15.16 15.08
N MET A 194 -0.36 -13.97 14.63
CA MET A 194 0.93 -13.72 13.98
C MET A 194 2.02 -13.29 14.97
N GLN A 195 1.67 -12.36 15.86
CA GLN A 195 2.61 -11.72 16.76
C GLN A 195 1.89 -11.27 18.02
N ASN A 196 2.57 -11.41 19.16
CA ASN A 196 2.18 -10.77 20.42
C ASN A 196 3.28 -9.78 20.81
N ALA A 197 2.92 -8.51 21.03
CA ALA A 197 3.83 -7.55 21.64
C ALA A 197 3.79 -7.77 23.16
N ASN A 198 4.68 -8.64 23.63
CA ASN A 198 4.88 -8.91 25.06
C ASN A 198 5.56 -7.75 25.77
#